data_AF-A0A400KQI2-F1
#
_entry.id   AF-A0A400KQI2-F1
#
_cell.length_a   1.000
_cell.length_b   1.000
_cell.length_c   1.000
_cell.angle_alpha   90.00
_cell.angle_beta   90.00
_cell.angle_gamma   90.00
#
_symmetry.space_group_name_H-M   'P 1'
#
loop_
_entity.id
_entity.type
_entity.pdbx_description
1 polymer ?
#
loop_
_entity_poly.entity_id
_entity_poly.type
_entity_poly.pdbx_seq_one_letter_code
_entity_poly.pdbx_strand_id
1 'polypeptide(L)'
;MDVKMNELIKLIDTNPEEATVQNFFEKHPASIIGTAYALSNTLIAKLPLGVDFVTDFTWVNPRSGPTYVYIIEIEKPSKSIFNQDNSFTQSFNHAYGQVEDWLGWCYRNQGTFRDILIPLKSHNDLLSFFAVRGILIYGRDSELNNSRRKERWTQKGLSNPFIEVRTYDGWAREKNNTIPPHDGLASYLSTVHYSNRSYIKKSHKLNTHNHV
;
A
#
# COMPACT_ATOMS: atom_id res chain seq x y z
N MET A 1 -12.18 21.68 14.99
CA MET A 1 -12.80 21.07 13.80
C MET A 1 -12.75 19.57 14.05
N ASP A 2 -13.89 18.94 14.30
CA ASP A 2 -13.96 17.48 14.39
C ASP A 2 -13.60 16.91 13.02
N VAL A 3 -12.38 16.42 12.88
CA VAL A 3 -12.01 15.60 11.73
C VAL A 3 -12.92 14.39 11.81
N LYS A 4 -13.91 14.33 10.91
CA LYS A 4 -14.79 13.15 10.82
C LYS A 4 -13.90 11.93 10.73
N MET A 5 -14.08 11.00 11.66
CA MET A 5 -13.31 9.76 11.70
C MET A 5 -13.55 8.99 10.39
N ASN A 6 -12.51 8.82 9.59
CA ASN A 6 -12.61 8.07 8.34
C ASN A 6 -12.83 6.57 8.61
N GLU A 7 -13.35 5.86 7.62
CA GLU A 7 -13.76 4.46 7.76
C GLU A 7 -12.60 3.50 8.01
N LEU A 8 -11.37 3.87 7.63
CA LEU A 8 -10.20 3.07 7.97
C LEU A 8 -9.97 3.06 9.48
N ILE A 9 -10.05 4.21 10.17
CA ILE A 9 -9.96 4.26 11.64
C ILE A 9 -11.06 3.41 12.29
N LYS A 10 -12.30 3.52 11.80
CA LYS A 10 -13.41 2.70 12.33
C LYS A 10 -13.13 1.21 12.17
N LEU A 11 -12.57 0.80 11.03
CA LEU A 11 -12.24 -0.60 10.73
C LEU A 11 -11.11 -1.11 11.63
N ILE A 12 -10.00 -0.40 11.71
CA ILE A 12 -8.82 -0.86 12.47
C ILE A 12 -9.06 -0.91 13.99
N ASP A 13 -10.02 -0.13 14.51
CA ASP A 13 -10.45 -0.19 15.90
C ASP A 13 -11.26 -1.46 16.22
N THR A 14 -11.76 -2.19 15.22
CA THR A 14 -12.39 -3.50 15.43
C THR A 14 -11.38 -4.66 15.50
N ASN A 15 -10.08 -4.36 15.51
CA ASN A 15 -9.01 -5.35 15.45
C ASN A 15 -9.19 -6.37 14.29
N PRO A 16 -9.22 -5.89 13.03
CA PRO A 16 -9.50 -6.75 11.89
C PRO A 16 -8.32 -7.67 11.56
N GLU A 17 -8.63 -8.83 10.98
CA GLU A 17 -7.62 -9.64 10.31
C GLU A 17 -7.13 -8.93 9.02
N GLU A 18 -5.89 -9.24 8.61
CA GLU A 18 -5.24 -8.63 7.44
C GLU A 18 -6.09 -8.70 6.17
N ALA A 19 -6.73 -9.84 5.90
CA ALA A 19 -7.61 -10.02 4.75
C ALA A 19 -8.80 -9.04 4.73
N THR A 20 -9.27 -8.60 5.90
CA THR A 20 -10.35 -7.60 5.99
C THR A 20 -9.83 -6.22 5.57
N VAL A 21 -8.61 -5.87 5.97
CA VAL A 21 -7.96 -4.62 5.59
C VAL A 21 -7.56 -4.63 4.11
N GLN A 22 -7.05 -5.74 3.60
CA GLN A 22 -6.83 -5.96 2.16
C GLN A 22 -8.11 -5.66 1.37
N ASN A 23 -9.23 -6.28 1.78
CA ASN A 23 -10.52 -6.06 1.13
C ASN A 23 -11.00 -4.61 1.20
N PHE A 24 -10.69 -3.88 2.28
CA PHE A 24 -11.00 -2.46 2.39
C PHE A 24 -10.21 -1.64 1.37
N PHE A 25 -8.89 -1.82 1.29
CA PHE A 25 -8.05 -1.09 0.34
C PHE A 25 -8.34 -1.44 -1.12
N GLU A 26 -8.69 -2.70 -1.42
CA GLU A 26 -9.13 -3.08 -2.76
C GLU A 26 -10.45 -2.43 -3.18
N LYS A 27 -11.37 -2.19 -2.23
CA LYS A 27 -12.64 -1.49 -2.47
C LYS A 27 -12.47 0.02 -2.60
N HIS A 28 -11.48 0.58 -1.91
CA HIS A 28 -11.26 2.02 -1.83
C HIS A 28 -9.85 2.38 -2.30
N PRO A 29 -9.47 2.18 -3.57
CA PRO A 29 -8.08 2.37 -4.04
C PRO A 29 -7.50 3.78 -3.79
N ALA A 30 -8.37 4.80 -3.67
CA ALA A 30 -7.98 6.15 -3.27
C ALA A 30 -7.35 6.21 -1.86
N SER A 31 -7.67 5.28 -0.96
CA SER A 31 -7.05 5.21 0.38
C SER A 31 -5.57 4.83 0.33
N ILE A 32 -5.12 4.22 -0.77
CA ILE A 32 -3.71 3.91 -1.01
C ILE A 32 -3.07 5.00 -1.88
N ILE A 33 -3.61 5.20 -3.08
CA ILE A 33 -3.04 6.10 -4.10
C ILE A 33 -3.13 7.58 -3.65
N GLY A 34 -4.15 7.94 -2.88
CA GLY A 34 -4.46 9.32 -2.55
C GLY A 34 -4.93 10.09 -3.79
N THR A 35 -4.44 11.33 -3.92
CA THR A 35 -4.72 12.22 -5.07
C THR A 35 -3.66 12.12 -6.17
N ALA A 36 -2.71 11.20 -6.05
CA ALA A 36 -1.63 11.04 -7.01
C ALA A 36 -2.12 10.47 -8.35
N TYR A 37 -1.43 10.83 -9.44
CA TYR A 37 -1.65 10.19 -10.74
C TYR A 37 -1.24 8.71 -10.68
N ALA A 38 -2.12 7.82 -11.10
CA ALA A 38 -1.81 6.41 -11.27
C ALA A 38 -1.98 6.01 -12.73
N LEU A 39 -1.02 5.28 -13.28
CA LEU A 39 -1.11 4.76 -14.64
C LEU A 39 -2.40 3.95 -14.79
N SER A 40 -3.16 4.24 -15.83
CA SER A 40 -4.48 3.65 -16.11
C SER A 40 -5.51 3.80 -14.98
N ASN A 41 -5.26 4.72 -14.03
CA ASN A 41 -6.08 4.94 -12.84
C ASN A 41 -6.29 3.66 -12.03
N THR A 42 -5.24 2.84 -11.92
CA THR A 42 -5.34 1.54 -11.26
C THR A 42 -4.47 1.40 -10.04
N LEU A 43 -5.03 0.74 -9.02
CA LEU A 43 -4.29 0.06 -7.97
C LEU A 43 -4.17 -1.41 -8.35
N ILE A 44 -2.96 -1.96 -8.36
CA ILE A 44 -2.75 -3.38 -8.59
C ILE A 44 -2.76 -4.07 -7.23
N ALA A 45 -3.58 -5.10 -7.05
CA ALA A 45 -3.58 -5.92 -5.86
C ALA A 45 -2.93 -7.28 -6.16
N LYS A 46 -2.11 -7.78 -5.22
CA LYS A 46 -1.44 -9.08 -5.33
C LYS A 46 -0.57 -9.20 -6.59
N LEU A 47 0.34 -8.24 -6.81
CA LEU A 47 1.24 -8.26 -7.98
C LEU A 47 2.36 -9.28 -7.76
N PRO A 48 2.49 -10.31 -8.62
CA PRO A 48 3.60 -11.25 -8.51
C PRO A 48 4.91 -10.60 -8.98
N LEU A 49 5.98 -10.83 -8.23
CA LEU A 49 7.35 -10.47 -8.58
C LEU A 49 8.12 -11.77 -8.84
N GLY A 50 8.04 -12.25 -10.08
CA GLY A 50 8.56 -13.56 -10.46
C GLY A 50 7.74 -14.69 -9.85
N VAL A 51 8.41 -15.71 -9.34
CA VAL A 51 7.78 -16.86 -8.65
C VAL A 51 7.92 -16.78 -7.13
N ASP A 52 8.78 -15.87 -6.64
CA ASP A 52 9.24 -15.86 -5.25
C ASP A 52 8.37 -14.99 -4.36
N PHE A 53 7.79 -13.91 -4.91
CA PHE A 53 7.11 -12.90 -4.11
C PHE A 53 5.81 -12.42 -4.74
N VAL A 54 4.92 -11.88 -3.89
CA VAL A 54 3.69 -11.22 -4.29
C VAL A 54 3.52 -10.00 -3.38
N THR A 55 3.37 -8.81 -3.95
CA THR A 55 3.10 -7.59 -3.17
C THR A 55 1.63 -7.50 -2.79
N ASP A 56 1.27 -6.87 -1.67
CA ASP A 56 -0.15 -6.66 -1.36
C ASP A 56 -0.79 -5.69 -2.33
N PHE A 57 -0.11 -4.57 -2.53
CA PHE A 57 -0.49 -3.57 -3.51
C PHE A 57 0.71 -3.05 -4.29
N THR A 58 0.44 -2.57 -5.49
CA THR A 58 1.38 -1.82 -6.33
C THR A 58 0.63 -0.73 -7.08
N TRP A 59 1.20 0.47 -7.19
CA TRP A 59 0.76 1.42 -8.20
C TRP A 59 1.93 2.06 -8.93
N VAL A 60 1.67 2.44 -10.18
CA VAL A 60 2.66 3.05 -11.07
C VAL A 60 2.32 4.52 -11.23
N ASN A 61 3.27 5.41 -10.98
CA ASN A 61 3.13 6.85 -11.08
C ASN A 61 4.15 7.42 -12.09
N PRO A 62 3.79 7.47 -13.39
CA PRO A 62 4.61 8.11 -14.41
C PRO A 62 4.80 9.60 -14.12
N ARG A 63 6.02 10.09 -14.34
CA ARG A 63 6.38 11.51 -14.28
C ARG A 63 7.15 11.89 -15.55
N SER A 64 7.41 13.17 -15.74
CA SER A 64 8.26 13.66 -16.84
C SER A 64 9.70 13.12 -16.78
N GLY A 65 10.15 12.63 -15.62
CA GLY A 65 11.43 11.96 -15.42
C GLY A 65 11.28 10.46 -15.16
N PRO A 66 11.61 9.97 -13.94
CA PRO A 66 11.47 8.55 -13.64
C PRO A 66 10.00 8.16 -13.50
N THR A 67 9.71 6.90 -13.82
CA THR A 67 8.42 6.29 -13.44
C THR A 67 8.55 5.73 -12.04
N TYR A 68 7.83 6.29 -11.08
CA TYR A 68 7.81 5.74 -9.72
C TYR A 68 6.90 4.51 -9.69
N VAL A 69 7.36 3.45 -9.03
CA VAL A 69 6.54 2.27 -8.75
C VAL A 69 6.55 2.06 -7.25
N TYR A 70 5.38 2.20 -6.63
CA TYR A 70 5.22 2.00 -5.20
C TYR A 70 4.72 0.58 -4.98
N ILE A 71 5.47 -0.21 -4.23
CA ILE A 71 5.11 -1.56 -3.77
C ILE A 71 4.81 -1.49 -2.28
N ILE A 72 3.71 -2.09 -1.86
CA ILE A 72 3.17 -1.92 -0.51
C ILE A 72 2.94 -3.29 0.11
N GLU A 73 3.43 -3.42 1.33
CA GLU A 73 3.14 -4.51 2.27
C GLU A 73 2.21 -3.96 3.35
N ILE A 74 1.18 -4.73 3.67
CA ILE A 74 0.28 -4.49 4.79
C ILE A 74 0.31 -5.70 5.71
N GLU A 75 0.25 -5.45 7.01
CA GLU A 75 0.12 -6.50 8.02
C GLU A 75 -1.12 -6.22 8.87
N LYS A 76 -1.62 -7.19 9.62
CA LYS A 76 -2.81 -6.92 10.45
C LYS A 76 -2.55 -5.78 11.48
N PRO A 77 -3.52 -4.88 11.74
CA PRO A 77 -3.30 -3.71 12.58
C PRO A 77 -2.88 -4.03 14.03
N SER A 78 -3.26 -5.18 14.58
CA SER A 78 -2.89 -5.59 15.94
C SER A 78 -1.53 -6.27 16.07
N LYS A 79 -0.82 -6.48 14.96
CA LYS A 79 0.51 -7.09 15.01
C LYS A 79 1.47 -6.16 15.74
N SER A 80 2.17 -6.69 16.74
CA SER A 80 3.00 -5.87 17.61
C SER A 80 4.23 -5.32 16.89
N ILE A 81 4.46 -4.02 17.03
CA ILE A 81 5.65 -3.33 16.48
C ILE A 81 6.85 -3.57 17.41
N PHE A 82 6.65 -3.47 18.72
CA PHE A 82 7.74 -3.51 19.69
C PHE A 82 7.61 -4.64 20.72
N ASN A 83 8.75 -5.19 21.11
CA ASN A 83 8.90 -6.03 22.29
C ASN A 83 8.79 -5.18 23.58
N GLN A 84 8.72 -5.86 24.73
CA GLN A 84 8.70 -5.20 26.04
C GLN A 84 9.97 -4.37 26.30
N ASP A 85 11.12 -4.77 25.76
CA ASP A 85 12.39 -4.05 25.87
C ASP A 85 12.51 -2.84 24.91
N ASN A 86 11.42 -2.51 24.19
CA ASN A 86 11.34 -1.46 23.17
C ASN A 86 12.17 -1.73 21.90
N SER A 87 12.65 -2.95 21.66
CA SER A 87 13.18 -3.38 20.36
C SER A 87 12.04 -3.72 19.39
N PHE A 88 12.32 -3.75 18.08
CA PHE A 88 11.34 -4.22 17.10
C PHE A 88 11.08 -5.73 17.25
N THR A 89 9.83 -6.15 17.07
CA THR A 89 9.48 -7.57 17.06
C THR A 89 10.13 -8.29 15.88
N GLN A 90 10.31 -9.61 16.01
CA GLN A 90 10.76 -10.44 14.89
C GLN A 90 9.81 -10.32 13.69
N SER A 91 8.50 -10.28 13.95
CA SER A 91 7.51 -10.15 12.89
C SER A 91 7.58 -8.82 12.15
N PHE A 92 7.80 -7.70 12.86
CA PHE A 92 8.01 -6.41 12.21
C PHE A 92 9.27 -6.44 11.33
N ASN A 93 10.38 -6.97 11.85
CA ASN A 93 11.62 -7.08 11.08
C ASN A 93 11.46 -8.00 9.86
N HIS A 94 10.65 -9.05 9.98
CA HIS A 94 10.34 -9.93 8.85
C HIS A 94 9.56 -9.19 7.76
N ALA A 95 8.46 -8.50 8.10
CA ALA A 95 7.68 -7.73 7.13
C ALA A 95 8.51 -6.62 6.46
N TYR A 96 9.34 -5.92 7.24
CA TYR A 96 10.28 -4.94 6.70
C TYR A 96 11.30 -5.59 5.73
N GLY A 97 11.85 -6.75 6.10
CA GLY A 97 12.74 -7.52 5.25
C GLY A 97 12.08 -7.99 3.95
N GLN A 98 10.80 -8.35 3.96
CA GLN A 98 10.07 -8.69 2.74
C GLN A 98 10.04 -7.51 1.75
N VAL A 99 9.79 -6.29 2.23
CA VAL A 99 9.84 -5.09 1.37
C VAL A 99 11.25 -4.85 0.82
N GLU A 100 12.30 -5.07 1.61
CA GLU A 100 13.70 -5.01 1.15
C GLU A 100 13.99 -6.04 0.06
N ASP A 101 13.51 -7.27 0.24
CA ASP A 101 13.67 -8.36 -0.73
C ASP A 101 12.98 -8.04 -2.05
N TRP A 102 11.78 -7.45 -2.01
CA TRP A 102 11.08 -7.01 -3.21
C TRP A 102 11.81 -5.90 -3.95
N LEU A 103 12.33 -4.89 -3.23
CA LEU A 103 13.15 -3.83 -3.84
C LEU A 103 14.39 -4.41 -4.51
N GLY A 104 15.07 -5.34 -3.82
CA GLY A 104 16.22 -6.07 -4.37
C GLY A 104 15.85 -6.90 -5.60
N TRP A 105 14.70 -7.57 -5.59
CA TRP A 105 14.19 -8.33 -6.73
C TRP A 105 13.94 -7.41 -7.93
N CYS A 106 13.23 -6.29 -7.74
CA CYS A 106 12.94 -5.33 -8.81
C CYS A 106 14.22 -4.75 -9.41
N TYR A 107 15.22 -4.44 -8.58
CA TYR A 107 16.51 -3.93 -9.03
C TYR A 107 17.28 -4.95 -9.89
N ARG A 108 17.27 -6.23 -9.50
CA ARG A 108 17.97 -7.31 -10.24
C ARG A 108 17.23 -7.76 -11.50
N ASN A 109 15.90 -7.66 -11.51
CA ASN A 109 15.03 -8.22 -12.55
C ASN A 109 14.30 -7.14 -13.37
N GLN A 110 15.00 -6.05 -13.73
CA GLN A 110 14.37 -4.88 -14.36
C GLN A 110 13.60 -5.23 -15.65
N GLY A 111 14.12 -6.14 -16.47
CA GLY A 111 13.45 -6.60 -17.70
C GLY A 111 12.13 -7.30 -17.40
N THR A 112 12.15 -8.32 -16.54
CA THR A 112 10.95 -9.04 -16.10
C THR A 112 9.95 -8.10 -15.42
N PHE A 113 10.42 -7.20 -14.56
CA PHE A 113 9.56 -6.24 -13.89
C PHE A 113 8.88 -5.29 -14.89
N ARG A 114 9.61 -4.85 -15.92
CA ARG A 114 9.04 -4.09 -17.04
C ARG A 114 7.96 -4.88 -17.77
N ASP A 115 8.22 -6.13 -18.11
CA ASP A 115 7.27 -6.97 -18.84
C ASP A 115 5.98 -7.22 -18.07
N ILE A 116 6.04 -7.28 -16.74
CA ILE A 116 4.87 -7.39 -15.86
C ILE A 116 4.03 -6.10 -15.90
N LEU A 117 4.66 -4.92 -16.00
CA LEU A 117 3.96 -3.62 -15.98
C LEU A 117 3.50 -3.14 -17.36
N ILE A 118 4.12 -3.61 -18.46
CA ILE A 118 3.75 -3.22 -19.84
C ILE A 118 2.26 -3.37 -20.13
N PRO A 119 1.57 -4.48 -19.76
CA PRO A 119 0.16 -4.67 -20.03
C PRO A 119 -0.77 -3.64 -19.36
N LEU A 120 -0.28 -2.85 -18.40
CA LEU A 120 -1.05 -1.82 -17.75
C LEU A 120 -1.25 -0.57 -18.63
N LYS A 121 -0.40 -0.38 -19.65
CA LYS A 121 -0.38 0.81 -20.51
C LYS A 121 -1.54 0.82 -21.51
N SER A 122 -2.18 1.99 -21.70
CA SER A 122 -3.31 2.17 -22.64
C SER A 122 -2.97 2.90 -23.95
N HIS A 123 -1.68 3.00 -24.31
CA HIS A 123 -1.02 3.70 -25.45
C HIS A 123 -0.34 5.02 -25.05
N ASN A 124 0.81 5.33 -25.68
CA ASN A 124 1.69 6.49 -25.46
C ASN A 124 2.34 6.78 -24.09
N ASP A 125 1.99 6.11 -22.99
CA ASP A 125 2.77 6.26 -21.73
C ASP A 125 4.16 5.62 -21.83
N LEU A 126 5.23 6.41 -21.84
CA LEU A 126 6.59 5.87 -21.82
C LEU A 126 6.94 5.41 -20.40
N LEU A 127 6.81 4.10 -20.15
CA LEU A 127 7.42 3.45 -18.98
C LEU A 127 8.94 3.47 -19.18
N SER A 128 9.55 4.51 -18.62
CA SER A 128 10.99 4.75 -18.58
C SER A 128 11.62 4.05 -17.38
N PHE A 129 12.83 4.48 -16.99
CA PHE A 129 13.54 4.02 -15.80
C PHE A 129 12.62 3.98 -14.56
N PHE A 130 12.49 2.81 -13.94
CA PHE A 130 11.66 2.62 -12.75
C PHE A 130 12.41 3.03 -11.49
N ALA A 131 11.84 4.00 -10.76
CA ALA A 131 12.24 4.34 -9.41
C ALA A 131 11.32 3.62 -8.41
N VAL A 132 11.68 2.41 -8.02
CA VAL A 132 10.85 1.61 -7.10
C VAL A 132 10.95 2.14 -5.67
N ARG A 133 9.82 2.17 -4.95
CA ARG A 133 9.71 2.58 -3.55
C ARG A 133 8.85 1.57 -2.79
N GLY A 134 9.27 1.22 -1.59
CA GLY A 134 8.55 0.34 -0.68
C GLY A 134 7.74 1.14 0.34
N ILE A 135 6.56 0.64 0.70
CA ILE A 135 5.78 1.16 1.82
C ILE A 135 5.37 -0.04 2.68
N LEU A 136 5.66 0.02 3.98
CA LEU A 136 5.17 -0.93 4.96
C LEU A 136 4.12 -0.24 5.86
N ILE A 137 2.89 -0.76 5.86
CA ILE A 137 1.82 -0.33 6.77
C ILE A 137 1.63 -1.40 7.85
N TYR A 138 2.02 -1.10 9.09
CA TYR A 138 2.14 -2.08 10.15
C TYR A 138 1.77 -1.50 11.52
N GLY A 139 0.94 -2.21 12.27
CA GLY A 139 0.65 -1.90 13.67
C GLY A 139 -0.11 -0.58 13.90
N ARG A 140 -0.33 -0.24 15.18
CA ARG A 140 -1.02 0.99 15.62
C ARG A 140 -0.02 2.01 16.18
N ASP A 141 -0.32 3.31 16.07
CA ASP A 141 0.49 4.37 16.68
C ASP A 141 0.43 4.40 18.21
N SER A 142 -0.53 3.72 18.83
CA SER A 142 -0.63 3.54 20.28
C SER A 142 0.58 2.82 20.88
N GLU A 143 1.35 2.07 20.09
CA GLU A 143 2.61 1.48 20.52
C GLU A 143 3.77 2.48 20.57
N LEU A 144 3.66 3.64 19.91
CA LEU A 144 4.62 4.76 19.96
C LEU A 144 4.43 5.59 21.25
N ASN A 145 4.26 4.92 22.38
CA ASN A 145 3.84 5.49 23.65
C ASN A 145 4.99 6.07 24.51
N ASN A 146 6.24 5.93 24.09
CA ASN A 146 7.40 6.49 24.79
C ASN A 146 8.45 7.04 23.81
N SER A 147 9.37 7.86 24.31
CA SER A 147 10.39 8.54 23.50
C SER A 147 11.28 7.56 22.74
N ARG A 148 11.71 6.47 23.38
CA ARG A 148 12.58 5.46 22.77
C ARG A 148 11.91 4.75 21.58
N ARG A 149 10.63 4.39 21.70
CA ARG A 149 9.87 3.77 20.60
C ARG A 149 9.64 4.76 19.45
N LYS A 150 9.30 6.02 19.75
CA LYS A 150 9.17 7.09 18.74
C LYS A 150 10.49 7.31 17.99
N GLU A 151 11.60 7.41 18.72
CA GLU A 151 12.93 7.57 18.12
C GLU A 151 13.28 6.38 17.20
N ARG A 152 13.11 5.14 17.67
CA ARG A 152 13.37 3.94 16.86
C ARG A 152 12.50 3.87 15.62
N TRP A 153 11.21 4.23 15.72
CA TRP A 153 10.31 4.28 14.58
C TRP A 153 10.79 5.28 13.53
N THR A 154 11.15 6.49 13.96
CA THR A 154 11.74 7.52 13.09
C THR A 154 13.05 7.05 12.45
N GLN A 155 13.97 6.50 13.24
CA GLN A 155 15.25 5.98 12.73
C GLN A 155 15.05 4.86 11.72
N LYS A 156 14.08 3.96 11.95
CA LYS A 156 13.75 2.89 11.00
C LYS A 156 13.27 3.47 9.67
N GLY A 157 12.38 4.47 9.69
CA GLY A 157 11.94 5.16 8.47
C GLY A 157 13.02 5.95 7.74
N LEU A 158 14.12 6.31 8.43
CA LEU A 158 15.27 6.98 7.82
C LEU A 158 16.38 6.00 7.39
N SER A 159 16.36 4.75 7.86
CA SER A 159 17.43 3.78 7.66
C SER A 159 17.58 3.31 6.22
N ASN A 160 16.48 3.32 5.45
CA ASN A 160 16.47 3.02 4.03
C ASN A 160 15.62 4.08 3.30
N PRO A 161 16.23 4.97 2.49
CA PRO A 161 15.51 6.08 1.84
C PRO A 161 14.53 5.61 0.75
N PHE A 162 14.52 4.32 0.41
CA PHE A 162 13.59 3.73 -0.54
C PHE A 162 12.36 3.10 0.13
N ILE A 163 12.33 3.00 1.46
CA ILE A 163 11.23 2.39 2.22
C ILE A 163 10.61 3.40 3.16
N GLU A 164 9.30 3.53 3.08
CA GLU A 164 8.50 4.25 4.05
C GLU A 164 7.86 3.25 5.04
N VAL A 165 7.96 3.53 6.34
CA VAL A 165 7.21 2.80 7.37
C VAL A 165 6.08 3.67 7.91
N ARG A 166 4.89 3.10 8.04
CA ARG A 166 3.68 3.78 8.52
C ARG A 166 2.90 2.88 9.48
N THR A 167 2.34 3.48 10.52
CA THR A 167 1.29 2.83 11.31
C THR A 167 -0.04 3.04 10.60
N TYR A 168 -1.03 2.22 10.91
CA TYR A 168 -2.37 2.41 10.33
C TYR A 168 -3.00 3.76 10.69
N ASP A 169 -2.81 4.24 11.92
CA ASP A 169 -3.32 5.53 12.37
C ASP A 169 -2.68 6.69 11.61
N GLY A 170 -1.35 6.63 11.43
CA GLY A 170 -0.61 7.61 10.65
C GLY A 170 -1.11 7.66 9.21
N TRP A 171 -1.20 6.48 8.57
CA TRP A 171 -1.72 6.36 7.21
C TRP A 171 -3.14 6.91 7.08
N ALA A 172 -4.05 6.53 7.98
CA ALA A 172 -5.43 7.00 7.98
C ALA A 172 -5.52 8.52 8.15
N ARG A 173 -4.66 9.12 8.96
CA ARG A 173 -4.60 10.57 9.17
C ARG A 173 -4.08 11.31 7.93
N GLU A 174 -3.01 10.79 7.32
CA GLU A 174 -2.40 11.34 6.10
C GLU A 174 -3.34 11.25 4.89
N LYS A 175 -4.11 10.16 4.79
CA LYS A 175 -5.02 9.86 3.68
C LYS A 175 -6.47 10.25 3.97
N ASN A 176 -6.73 11.06 5.00
CA ASN A 176 -8.07 11.34 5.49
C ASN A 176 -9.04 11.80 4.40
N ASN A 177 -8.58 12.63 3.46
CA ASN A 177 -9.41 13.20 2.39
C ASN A 177 -9.60 12.26 1.19
N THR A 178 -9.11 11.02 1.29
CA THR A 178 -9.18 10.01 0.22
C THR A 178 -9.66 8.65 0.74
N ILE A 179 -10.09 8.61 2.00
CA ILE A 179 -10.71 7.47 2.66
C ILE A 179 -12.18 7.82 2.88
N PRO A 180 -13.13 6.89 2.66
CA PRO A 180 -14.53 7.12 3.00
C PRO A 180 -14.73 7.72 4.40
N PRO A 181 -15.69 8.63 4.59
CA PRO A 181 -16.65 9.14 3.59
C PRO A 181 -16.11 10.29 2.73
N HIS A 182 -14.79 10.52 2.72
CA HIS A 182 -14.15 11.65 2.06
C HIS A 182 -13.57 11.31 0.68
N ASP A 183 -13.78 10.09 0.17
CA ASP A 183 -13.17 9.55 -1.03
C ASP A 183 -13.87 9.96 -2.34
N GLY A 184 -14.17 11.26 -2.53
CA GLY A 184 -14.83 11.77 -3.74
C GLY A 184 -14.12 11.45 -5.07
N LEU A 185 -12.86 10.99 -5.02
CA LEU A 185 -12.07 10.51 -6.16
C LEU A 185 -12.21 9.00 -6.43
N ALA A 186 -12.94 8.25 -5.59
CA ALA A 186 -13.09 6.81 -5.67
C ALA A 186 -13.68 6.32 -6.99
N SER A 187 -14.50 7.15 -7.66
CA SER A 187 -15.15 6.79 -8.93
C SER A 187 -14.17 6.67 -10.11
N TYR A 188 -12.97 7.26 -10.02
CA TYR A 188 -12.00 7.27 -11.13
C TYR A 188 -10.93 6.20 -11.01
N LEU A 189 -10.66 5.71 -9.80
CA LEU A 189 -9.66 4.67 -9.55
C LEU A 189 -10.32 3.27 -9.54
N SER A 190 -9.59 2.26 -10.03
CA SER A 190 -10.06 0.87 -9.99
C SER A 190 -8.97 -0.08 -9.53
N THR A 191 -9.36 -1.12 -8.81
CA THR A 191 -8.43 -2.19 -8.42
C THR A 191 -8.38 -3.27 -9.49
N VAL A 192 -7.17 -3.67 -9.87
CA VAL A 192 -6.90 -4.70 -10.88
C VAL A 192 -6.02 -5.81 -10.29
N HIS A 193 -6.10 -7.00 -10.88
CA HIS A 193 -5.20 -8.11 -10.60
C HIS A 193 -4.45 -8.53 -11.86
N TYR A 194 -3.19 -8.92 -11.70
CA TYR A 194 -2.39 -9.45 -12.79
C TYR A 194 -2.68 -10.94 -12.98
N SER A 195 -3.06 -11.33 -14.20
CA SER A 195 -3.31 -12.73 -14.56
C SER A 195 -3.03 -12.95 -16.05
N ASN A 196 -2.37 -14.05 -16.38
CA ASN A 196 -2.07 -14.44 -17.77
C ASN A 196 -1.49 -13.30 -18.62
N ARG A 197 -0.51 -12.56 -18.07
CA ARG A 197 0.13 -11.40 -18.74
C ARG A 197 -0.82 -10.25 -19.09
N SER A 198 -1.90 -10.10 -18.32
CA SER A 198 -2.90 -9.04 -18.48
C SER A 198 -3.40 -8.55 -17.13
N TYR A 199 -4.08 -7.41 -17.11
CA TYR A 199 -4.73 -6.86 -15.91
C TYR A 199 -6.24 -6.94 -16.02
N ILE A 200 -6.88 -7.55 -15.03
CA ILE A 200 -8.32 -7.75 -14.98
C ILE A 200 -8.88 -6.90 -13.84
N LYS A 201 -9.90 -6.08 -14.14
CA LYS A 201 -10.63 -5.32 -13.13
C LYS A 201 -11.39 -6.27 -12.21
N LYS A 202 -11.26 -6.06 -10.90
CA LYS A 202 -12.11 -6.77 -9.94
C LYS A 202 -13.53 -6.19 -10.04
N SER A 203 -14.47 -6.98 -10.55
CA SER A 203 -15.89 -6.60 -10.55
C SER A 203 -16.39 -6.57 -9.10
N HIS A 204 -16.52 -5.37 -8.54
CA HIS A 204 -17.21 -5.19 -7.29
C HIS A 204 -18.70 -5.27 -7.58
N LYS A 205 -19.36 -6.36 -7.17
CA LYS A 205 -20.82 -6.36 -7.11
C LYS A 205 -21.22 -5.24 -6.14
N LEU A 206 -21.71 -4.13 -6.67
CA LEU A 206 -22.45 -3.16 -5.88
C LEU A 206 -23.64 -3.91 -5.29
N ASN A 207 -23.60 -4.19 -3.99
CA ASN A 207 -24.79 -4.64 -3.28
C ASN A 207 -25.75 -3.44 -3.23
N THR A 208 -26.57 -3.29 -4.26
CA THR A 208 -27.74 -2.41 -4.23
C THR A 208 -28.76 -3.01 -3.28
N HIS A 209 -28.60 -2.78 -1.97
CA HIS A 209 -29.72 -2.83 -1.05
C HIS A 209 -30.49 -1.53 -1.23
N ASN A 210 -31.35 -1.49 -2.25
CA ASN A 210 -32.47 -0.56 -2.27
C ASN A 210 -33.44 -1.03 -1.18
N HIS A 211 -33.44 -0.32 -0.05
CA HIS A 211 -34.61 -0.29 0.81
C HIS A 211 -35.70 0.48 0.05
N VAL A 212 -36.72 -0.26 -0.37
CA VAL A 212 -38.09 0.26 -0.54
C VAL A 212 -38.85 -0.14 0.71
#